data_AF-A0A1N7FZ05-F1
#
_entry.id   AF-A0A1N7FZ05-F1
#
_cell.length_a   1.000
_cell.length_b   1.000
_cell.length_c   1.000
_cell.angle_alpha   90.00
_cell.angle_beta   90.00
_cell.angle_gamma   90.00
#
_symmetry.space_group_name_H-M   'P 1'
#
loop_
_entity.id
_entity.type
_entity.pdbx_description
1 polymer ?
#
loop_
_entity_poly.entity_id
_entity_poly.type
_entity_poly.pdbx_seq_one_letter_code
_entity_poly.pdbx_strand_id
1 'polypeptide(L)'
;MEIRFDQGPDGTGAARFAAPSRIIEARDPADVQDALAALDAARAGGAWLAGYASYELGYALEPRLAPLMPPRRRLPLLRIGVYDAPEAAPELAAGPASLSDLSPAWDAARYGEAFRTVHDFIGAGDIYQANLTFPLSATATGDPGALYAALSAVQPLRYGALVLQEDGPAILSRSPELFFRTDAEGRIETRPMKGTQPRSPDAAEDARRRIFLSADDKNRAENLMIVDLLRNDLSRVCAPGSVTVPELFTVESYSTVHQMTSLIAGQMMAGTGLGDVLAALFPCGSITGAPKLRAMQVLADLEETPREIYCGTIGWAAPDGRAEFNVAIRTLMVEDGNAVLNVGGGVVHDSTAEAEYEEALWKTRFARI
;
A
#
# COMPACT_ATOMS: atom_id res chain seq x y z
N MET A 1 16.48 -2.57 12.99
CA MET A 1 15.14 -2.65 12.37
C MET A 1 14.55 -4.02 12.63
N GLU A 2 13.39 -4.08 13.26
CA GLU A 2 12.59 -5.27 13.47
C GLU A 2 11.27 -5.13 12.71
N ILE A 3 10.80 -6.20 12.08
CA ILE A 3 9.53 -6.22 11.35
C ILE A 3 8.73 -7.44 11.75
N ARG A 4 7.48 -7.22 12.15
CA ARG A 4 6.48 -8.27 12.32
C ARG A 4 5.50 -8.21 11.17
N PHE A 5 5.18 -9.36 10.57
CA PHE A 5 4.06 -9.54 9.67
C PHE A 5 2.97 -10.37 10.36
N ASP A 6 1.70 -9.97 10.22
CA ASP A 6 0.57 -10.73 10.76
C ASP A 6 0.41 -12.11 10.13
N GLN A 7 0.86 -12.25 8.88
CA GLN A 7 0.95 -13.51 8.16
C GLN A 7 2.35 -13.64 7.56
N GLY A 8 3.07 -14.67 8.00
CA GLY A 8 4.44 -14.94 7.58
C GLY A 8 4.56 -15.64 6.23
N PRO A 9 5.81 -15.89 5.78
CA PRO A 9 6.10 -16.51 4.50
C PRO A 9 5.49 -17.90 4.26
N ASP A 10 5.24 -18.65 5.34
CA ASP A 10 4.68 -20.00 5.28
C ASP A 10 3.14 -20.00 5.33
N GLY A 11 2.52 -18.82 5.45
CA GLY A 11 1.06 -18.66 5.51
C GLY A 11 0.42 -19.20 6.79
N THR A 12 1.21 -19.67 7.76
CA THR A 12 0.76 -20.22 9.03
C THR A 12 1.18 -19.31 10.19
N GLY A 13 0.41 -18.25 10.41
CA GLY A 13 0.59 -17.35 11.57
C GLY A 13 1.58 -16.21 11.34
N ALA A 14 1.81 -15.43 12.39
CA ALA A 14 2.65 -14.24 12.34
C ALA A 14 4.15 -14.59 12.32
N ALA A 15 4.92 -13.84 11.54
CA ALA A 15 6.38 -13.98 11.46
C ALA A 15 7.09 -12.68 11.85
N ARG A 16 8.31 -12.81 12.35
CA ARG A 16 9.18 -11.72 12.75
C ARG A 16 10.53 -11.82 12.04
N PHE A 17 11.02 -10.69 11.57
CA PHE A 17 12.38 -10.48 11.09
C PHE A 17 13.07 -9.54 12.08
N ALA A 18 13.98 -10.05 12.89
CA ALA A 18 14.71 -9.30 13.91
C ALA A 18 16.22 -9.40 13.67
N ALA A 19 16.98 -8.43 14.20
CA ALA A 19 18.44 -8.39 14.13
C ALA A 19 19.04 -8.62 12.71
N PRO A 20 18.76 -7.73 11.74
CA PRO A 20 19.33 -7.86 10.40
C PRO A 20 20.85 -7.82 10.44
N SER A 21 21.50 -8.66 9.64
CA SER A 21 22.97 -8.66 9.48
C SER A 21 23.50 -7.36 8.88
N ARG A 22 22.68 -6.72 8.02
CA ARG A 22 22.88 -5.37 7.50
C ARG A 22 21.57 -4.76 7.01
N ILE A 23 21.55 -3.45 6.83
CA ILE A 23 20.45 -2.71 6.18
C ILE A 23 20.91 -2.25 4.80
N ILE A 24 20.06 -2.48 3.79
CA ILE A 24 20.16 -1.89 2.45
C ILE A 24 19.19 -0.70 2.45
N GLU A 25 19.72 0.50 2.28
CA GLU A 25 18.97 1.76 2.35
C GLU A 25 19.33 2.66 1.18
N ALA A 26 18.32 3.32 0.61
CA ALA A 26 18.48 4.45 -0.30
C ALA A 26 17.76 5.64 0.28
N ARG A 27 18.50 6.65 0.74
CA ARG A 27 17.90 7.90 1.24
C ARG A 27 17.71 8.88 0.10
N ASP A 28 18.71 8.97 -0.77
CA ASP A 28 18.69 9.89 -1.90
C ASP A 28 18.42 9.15 -3.22
N PRO A 29 17.87 9.85 -4.23
CA PRO A 29 17.54 9.22 -5.52
C PRO A 29 18.76 8.58 -6.22
N ALA A 30 19.95 9.13 -5.99
CA ALA A 30 21.20 8.61 -6.56
C ALA A 30 21.56 7.21 -6.05
N ASP A 31 21.13 6.85 -4.83
CA ASP A 31 21.47 5.57 -4.19
C ASP A 31 20.51 4.44 -4.62
N VAL A 32 19.41 4.77 -5.28
CA VAL A 32 18.30 3.82 -5.54
C VAL A 32 18.77 2.66 -6.40
N GLN A 33 19.51 2.90 -7.48
CA GLN A 33 19.95 1.83 -8.39
C GLN A 33 20.90 0.85 -7.67
N ASP A 34 21.86 1.37 -6.90
CA ASP A 34 22.80 0.55 -6.13
C ASP A 34 22.08 -0.23 -5.03
N ALA A 35 21.08 0.37 -4.38
CA ALA A 35 20.29 -0.31 -3.37
C ALA A 35 19.45 -1.45 -3.98
N LEU A 36 18.79 -1.24 -5.12
CA LEU A 36 18.03 -2.30 -5.82
C LEU A 36 18.94 -3.46 -6.22
N ALA A 37 20.11 -3.18 -6.81
CA ALA A 37 21.09 -4.20 -7.15
C ALA A 37 21.60 -4.96 -5.91
N ALA A 38 21.78 -4.27 -4.78
CA ALA A 38 22.17 -4.88 -3.53
C ALA A 38 21.10 -5.81 -2.93
N LEU A 39 19.80 -5.54 -3.17
CA LEU A 39 18.71 -6.45 -2.80
C LEU A 39 18.87 -7.78 -3.55
N ASP A 40 19.01 -7.71 -4.87
CA ASP A 40 19.10 -8.89 -5.73
C ASP A 40 20.35 -9.72 -5.41
N ALA A 41 21.49 -9.05 -5.19
CA ALA A 41 22.72 -9.72 -4.76
C ALA A 41 22.59 -10.41 -3.39
N ALA A 42 21.93 -9.77 -2.41
CA ALA A 42 21.71 -10.37 -1.10
C ALA A 42 20.80 -11.61 -1.18
N ARG A 43 19.70 -11.52 -1.94
CA ARG A 43 18.77 -12.63 -2.13
C ARG A 43 19.42 -13.80 -2.88
N ALA A 44 20.18 -13.51 -3.93
CA ALA A 44 20.98 -14.52 -4.64
C ALA A 44 22.05 -15.18 -3.75
N GLY A 45 22.54 -14.45 -2.74
CA GLY A 45 23.43 -14.97 -1.70
C GLY A 45 22.74 -15.86 -0.65
N GLY A 46 21.44 -16.15 -0.80
CA GLY A 46 20.69 -17.01 0.12
C GLY A 46 20.03 -16.28 1.29
N ALA A 47 20.06 -14.95 1.31
CA ALA A 47 19.47 -14.17 2.39
C ALA A 47 17.97 -13.94 2.19
N TRP A 48 17.28 -13.79 3.32
CA TRP A 48 15.94 -13.24 3.38
C TRP A 48 16.00 -11.72 3.46
N LEU A 49 15.00 -11.07 2.86
CA LEU A 49 14.84 -9.62 2.85
C LEU A 49 13.50 -9.25 3.47
N ALA A 50 13.48 -8.22 4.31
CA ALA A 50 12.23 -7.65 4.81
C ALA A 50 12.38 -6.14 5.06
N GLY A 51 11.38 -5.35 4.70
CA GLY A 51 11.46 -3.90 4.80
C GLY A 51 10.33 -3.16 4.13
N TYR A 52 10.58 -1.90 3.81
CA TYR A 52 9.63 -1.02 3.15
C TYR A 52 10.26 -0.15 2.05
N ALA A 53 9.42 0.37 1.18
CA ALA A 53 9.71 1.52 0.34
C ALA A 53 8.66 2.61 0.55
N SER A 54 9.09 3.86 0.68
CA SER A 54 8.20 5.02 0.76
C SER A 54 7.65 5.38 -0.62
N TYR A 55 6.52 6.08 -0.66
CA TYR A 55 5.84 6.47 -1.90
C TYR A 55 6.74 7.26 -2.85
N GLU A 56 7.59 8.13 -2.29
CA GLU A 56 8.53 8.95 -3.05
C GLU A 56 9.56 8.13 -3.83
N LEU A 57 9.73 6.82 -3.58
CA LEU A 57 10.55 5.95 -4.45
C LEU A 57 10.04 6.00 -5.89
N GLY A 58 8.73 6.17 -6.08
CA GLY A 58 8.12 6.36 -7.39
C GLY A 58 8.68 7.54 -8.18
N TYR A 59 9.02 8.64 -7.50
CA TYR A 59 9.63 9.81 -8.12
C TYR A 59 11.09 9.57 -8.53
N ALA A 60 11.80 8.69 -7.81
CA ALA A 60 13.18 8.34 -8.13
C ALA A 60 13.30 7.30 -9.25
N LEU A 61 12.30 6.42 -9.40
CA LEU A 61 12.27 5.39 -10.44
C LEU A 61 11.85 5.92 -11.82
N GLU A 62 11.20 7.08 -11.87
CA GLU A 62 10.75 7.71 -13.10
C GLU A 62 11.44 9.07 -13.32
N PRO A 63 12.34 9.18 -14.31
CA PRO A 63 13.07 10.43 -14.59
C PRO A 63 12.17 11.65 -14.79
N ARG A 64 10.97 11.49 -15.34
CA ARG A 64 10.02 12.61 -15.55
C ARG A 64 9.39 13.14 -14.26
N LEU A 65 9.48 12.39 -13.16
CA LEU A 65 8.97 12.78 -11.85
C LEU A 65 10.07 13.24 -10.90
N ALA A 66 11.36 13.09 -11.27
CA ALA A 66 12.49 13.49 -10.46
C ALA A 66 12.43 14.95 -9.93
N PRO A 67 11.95 15.95 -10.71
CA PRO A 67 11.81 17.32 -10.20
C PRO A 67 10.78 17.49 -9.07
N LEU A 68 9.88 16.51 -8.89
CA LEU A 68 8.84 16.53 -7.86
C LEU A 68 9.33 15.93 -6.52
N MET A 69 10.58 15.47 -6.45
CA MET A 69 11.13 14.89 -5.23
C MET A 69 11.08 15.91 -4.08
N PRO A 70 10.39 15.61 -2.96
CA PRO A 70 10.34 16.53 -1.84
C PRO A 70 11.72 16.75 -1.23
N PRO A 71 12.07 18.01 -0.87
CA PRO A 71 13.41 18.34 -0.37
C PRO A 71 13.66 17.81 1.05
N ARG A 72 12.59 17.48 1.79
CA ARG A 72 12.67 16.89 3.13
C ARG A 72 11.70 15.73 3.21
N ARG A 73 12.19 14.60 3.69
CA ARG A 73 11.44 13.37 3.94
C ARG A 73 11.89 12.82 5.30
N ARG A 74 10.98 12.17 6.01
CA ARG A 74 11.29 11.49 7.27
C ARG A 74 11.84 10.10 7.02
N LEU A 75 11.30 9.38 6.04
CA LEU A 75 11.73 8.05 5.66
C LEU A 75 12.74 8.08 4.50
N PRO A 76 13.64 7.09 4.41
CA PRO A 76 14.36 6.82 3.17
C PRO A 76 13.39 6.35 2.06
N LEU A 77 13.86 6.37 0.81
CA LEU A 77 13.13 5.83 -0.34
C LEU A 77 12.89 4.33 -0.23
N LEU A 78 13.89 3.63 0.28
CA LEU A 78 13.89 2.20 0.47
C LEU A 78 14.70 1.88 1.73
N ARG A 79 14.18 0.97 2.56
CA ARG A 79 14.92 0.41 3.69
C ARG A 79 14.56 -1.06 3.89
N ILE A 80 15.49 -1.94 3.55
CA ILE A 80 15.32 -3.40 3.60
C ILE A 80 16.44 -4.01 4.45
N GLY A 81 16.08 -4.79 5.45
CA GLY A 81 17.02 -5.57 6.24
C GLY A 81 17.36 -6.89 5.56
N VAL A 82 18.58 -7.37 5.77
CA VAL A 82 19.07 -8.67 5.31
C VAL A 82 19.12 -9.63 6.50
N TYR A 83 18.40 -10.74 6.40
CA TYR A 83 18.16 -11.69 7.49
C TYR A 83 18.53 -13.12 7.08
N ASP A 84 18.85 -13.97 8.05
CA ASP A 84 19.14 -15.38 7.80
C ASP A 84 17.86 -16.19 7.54
N ALA A 85 16.79 -15.90 8.30
CA ALA A 85 15.47 -16.53 8.17
C ALA A 85 14.39 -15.69 8.91
N PRO A 86 13.09 -15.86 8.57
CA PRO A 86 12.00 -15.44 9.45
C PRO A 86 11.96 -16.29 10.72
N GLU A 87 11.49 -15.69 11.81
CA GLU A 87 11.18 -16.36 13.06
C GLU A 87 9.67 -16.37 13.31
N ALA A 88 9.18 -17.29 14.14
CA ALA A 88 7.82 -17.19 14.66
C ALA A 88 7.70 -15.90 15.49
N ALA A 89 6.71 -15.06 15.20
CA ALA A 89 6.50 -13.86 15.97
C ALA A 89 5.89 -14.20 17.34
N PRO A 90 6.35 -13.58 18.44
CA PRO A 90 5.66 -13.71 19.73
C PRO A 90 4.22 -13.20 19.63
N GLU A 91 3.34 -13.56 20.56
CA GLU A 91 2.02 -12.93 20.62
C GLU A 91 2.17 -11.42 20.86
N LEU A 92 1.23 -10.63 20.32
CA LEU A 92 1.19 -9.21 20.58
C LEU A 92 0.84 -8.98 22.05
N ALA A 93 1.71 -8.29 22.78
CA ALA A 93 1.43 -7.90 24.14
C ALA A 93 0.37 -6.80 24.15
N ALA A 94 -0.79 -7.09 24.75
CA ALA A 94 -1.77 -6.05 25.04
C ALA A 94 -1.21 -5.15 26.16
N GLY A 95 -1.41 -3.84 26.04
CA GLY A 95 -0.97 -2.85 27.00
C GLY A 95 -1.78 -1.56 26.89
N PRO A 96 -1.64 -0.63 27.86
CA PRO A 96 -2.30 0.66 27.79
C PRO A 96 -1.73 1.45 26.61
N ALA A 97 -2.57 1.65 25.60
CA ALA A 97 -2.24 2.39 24.39
C ALA A 97 -3.51 3.07 23.86
N SER A 98 -3.38 4.29 23.35
CA SER A 98 -4.51 5.01 22.77
C SER A 98 -4.07 6.06 21.76
N LEU A 99 -5.00 6.46 20.91
CA LEU A 99 -4.85 7.60 20.02
C LEU A 99 -5.84 8.70 20.42
N SER A 100 -5.41 9.96 20.40
CA SER A 100 -6.35 11.08 20.46
C SER A 100 -7.25 11.09 19.22
N ASP A 101 -8.28 11.93 19.24
CA ASP A 101 -9.05 12.21 18.03
C ASP A 101 -8.12 12.63 16.88
N LEU A 102 -8.32 12.01 15.72
CA LEU A 102 -7.58 12.32 14.51
C LEU A 102 -8.03 13.68 13.97
N SER A 103 -7.09 14.60 13.83
CA SER A 103 -7.30 15.93 13.29
C SER A 103 -6.85 15.97 11.82
N PRO A 104 -7.77 16.15 10.85
CA PRO A 104 -7.41 16.32 9.45
C PRO A 104 -6.63 17.61 9.22
N ALA A 105 -5.55 17.52 8.43
CA ALA A 105 -4.83 18.71 7.98
C ALA A 105 -5.65 19.51 6.95
N TRP A 106 -6.53 18.85 6.20
CA TRP A 106 -7.46 19.48 5.27
C TRP A 106 -8.87 19.40 5.84
N ASP A 107 -9.53 20.55 5.95
CA ASP A 107 -10.97 20.58 6.15
C ASP A 107 -11.72 20.32 4.82
N ALA A 108 -13.04 20.23 4.90
CA ALA A 108 -13.89 19.98 3.73
C ALA A 108 -13.74 21.07 2.65
N ALA A 109 -13.47 22.32 3.03
CA ALA A 109 -13.32 23.43 2.09
C ALA A 109 -12.01 23.31 1.31
N ARG A 110 -10.89 23.09 2.02
CA ARG A 110 -9.57 22.86 1.41
C ARG A 110 -9.58 21.61 0.53
N TYR A 111 -10.20 20.52 1.00
CA TYR A 111 -10.37 19.32 0.18
C TYR A 111 -11.18 19.61 -1.08
N GLY A 112 -12.29 20.35 -0.96
CA GLY A 112 -13.12 20.76 -2.10
C GLY A 112 -12.38 21.58 -3.14
N GLU A 113 -11.45 22.45 -2.73
CA GLU A 113 -10.57 23.17 -3.65
C GLU A 113 -9.65 22.24 -4.44
N ALA A 114 -8.93 21.35 -3.74
CA ALA A 114 -8.04 20.39 -4.39
C ALA A 114 -8.81 19.41 -5.29
N PHE A 115 -9.99 18.97 -4.84
CA PHE A 115 -10.90 18.13 -5.61
C PHE A 115 -11.29 18.79 -6.93
N ARG A 116 -11.67 20.08 -6.93
CA ARG A 116 -12.02 20.79 -8.16
C ARG A 116 -10.87 20.80 -9.16
N THR A 117 -9.64 21.05 -8.70
CA THR A 117 -8.47 20.99 -9.58
C THR A 117 -8.30 19.61 -10.22
N VAL A 118 -8.42 18.53 -9.42
CA VAL A 118 -8.38 17.15 -9.95
C VAL A 118 -9.51 16.91 -10.93
N HIS A 119 -10.73 17.33 -10.59
CA HIS A 119 -11.93 17.15 -11.42
C HIS A 119 -11.83 17.92 -12.74
N ASP A 120 -11.26 19.12 -12.74
CA ASP A 120 -10.99 19.90 -13.96
C ASP A 120 -10.02 19.17 -14.90
N PHE A 121 -8.94 18.57 -14.35
CA PHE A 121 -8.03 17.73 -15.13
C PHE A 121 -8.72 16.48 -15.69
N ILE A 122 -9.67 15.89 -14.95
CA ILE A 122 -10.48 14.77 -15.45
C ILE A 122 -11.42 15.24 -16.56
N GLY A 123 -12.12 16.36 -16.37
CA GLY A 123 -13.02 16.95 -17.36
C GLY A 123 -12.32 17.39 -18.64
N ALA A 124 -11.05 17.80 -18.55
CA ALA A 124 -10.19 18.08 -19.70
C ALA A 124 -9.65 16.83 -20.41
N GLY A 125 -9.77 15.65 -19.79
CA GLY A 125 -9.25 14.39 -20.32
C GLY A 125 -7.75 14.17 -20.12
N ASP A 126 -7.11 14.95 -19.23
CA ASP A 126 -5.69 14.78 -18.89
C ASP A 126 -5.44 13.53 -18.04
N ILE A 127 -6.41 13.18 -17.19
CA ILE A 127 -6.45 11.98 -16.34
C ILE A 127 -7.86 11.41 -16.30
N TYR A 128 -7.99 10.12 -16.01
CA TYR A 128 -9.26 9.42 -15.76
C TYR A 128 -9.55 9.29 -14.26
N GLN A 129 -8.50 9.19 -13.45
CA GLN A 129 -8.59 9.07 -12.00
C GLN A 129 -7.34 9.63 -11.33
N ALA A 130 -7.48 10.23 -10.15
CA ALA A 130 -6.37 10.49 -9.23
C ALA A 130 -6.74 10.14 -7.78
N ASN A 131 -5.83 9.49 -7.07
CA ASN A 131 -5.95 9.20 -5.65
C ASN A 131 -5.52 10.44 -4.86
N LEU A 132 -6.48 11.31 -4.53
CA LEU A 132 -6.25 12.55 -3.80
C LEU A 132 -6.17 12.28 -2.30
N THR A 133 -5.05 12.67 -1.67
CA THR A 133 -4.75 12.28 -0.29
C THR A 133 -4.41 13.48 0.60
N PHE A 134 -4.58 13.32 1.90
CA PHE A 134 -4.20 14.29 2.91
C PHE A 134 -3.88 13.62 4.26
N PRO A 135 -3.02 14.21 5.10
CA PRO A 135 -2.67 13.65 6.40
C PRO A 135 -3.69 14.00 7.48
N LEU A 136 -3.80 13.12 8.48
CA LEU A 136 -4.39 13.38 9.78
C LEU A 136 -3.33 13.19 10.85
N SER A 137 -3.39 14.02 11.89
CA SER A 137 -2.49 13.95 13.04
C SER A 137 -3.24 13.56 14.31
N ALA A 138 -2.59 12.81 15.19
CA ALA A 138 -3.05 12.50 16.54
C ALA A 138 -1.87 12.43 17.52
N THR A 139 -2.16 12.52 18.81
CA THR A 139 -1.23 12.15 19.87
C THR A 139 -1.38 10.65 20.13
N ALA A 140 -0.25 9.95 20.25
CA ALA A 140 -0.18 8.54 20.58
C ALA A 140 0.37 8.32 21.99
N THR A 141 -0.26 7.43 22.74
CA THR A 141 0.24 6.98 24.05
C THR A 141 0.43 5.46 24.08
N GLY A 142 1.36 4.99 24.92
CA GLY A 142 1.76 3.59 24.97
C GLY A 142 2.92 3.27 24.02
N ASP A 143 3.41 2.03 24.08
CA ASP A 143 4.46 1.57 23.16
C ASP A 143 3.87 1.23 21.78
N PRO A 144 4.64 1.36 20.68
CA PRO A 144 4.17 1.04 19.33
C PRO A 144 3.60 -0.39 19.17
N GLY A 145 4.13 -1.38 19.89
CA GLY A 145 3.63 -2.74 19.90
C GLY A 145 2.24 -2.86 20.54
N ALA A 146 2.00 -2.21 21.68
CA ALA A 146 0.67 -2.14 22.29
C ALA A 146 -0.34 -1.38 21.42
N LEU A 147 0.07 -0.27 20.79
CA LEU A 147 -0.76 0.44 19.81
C LEU A 147 -1.13 -0.49 18.64
N TYR A 148 -0.15 -1.21 18.09
CA TYR A 148 -0.38 -2.16 17.01
C TYR A 148 -1.32 -3.31 17.43
N ALA A 149 -1.18 -3.81 18.66
CA ALA A 149 -2.08 -4.81 19.23
C ALA A 149 -3.53 -4.31 19.30
N ALA A 150 -3.74 -3.09 19.79
CA ALA A 150 -5.05 -2.46 19.87
C ALA A 150 -5.68 -2.27 18.47
N LEU A 151 -4.91 -1.76 17.50
CA LEU A 151 -5.37 -1.62 16.11
C LEU A 151 -5.71 -2.98 15.46
N SER A 152 -4.90 -4.01 15.75
CA SER A 152 -5.09 -5.36 15.21
C SER A 152 -6.37 -6.01 15.75
N ALA A 153 -6.73 -5.74 17.00
CA ALA A 153 -7.98 -6.22 17.60
C ALA A 153 -9.23 -5.58 16.96
N VAL A 154 -9.14 -4.32 16.52
CA VAL A 154 -10.24 -3.63 15.82
C VAL A 154 -10.40 -4.15 14.39
N GLN A 155 -9.29 -4.32 13.66
CA GLN A 155 -9.32 -4.72 12.26
C GLN A 155 -8.29 -5.81 11.94
N PRO A 156 -8.66 -7.10 12.07
CA PRO A 156 -7.79 -8.21 11.66
C PRO A 156 -7.70 -8.25 10.13
N LEU A 157 -6.49 -8.06 9.59
CA LEU A 157 -6.21 -8.03 8.16
C LEU A 157 -4.99 -8.90 7.84
N ARG A 158 -4.93 -9.38 6.60
CA ARG A 158 -3.90 -10.31 6.14
C ARG A 158 -2.52 -9.66 6.03
N TYR A 159 -2.47 -8.44 5.48
CA TYR A 159 -1.22 -7.79 5.10
C TYR A 159 -0.72 -6.77 6.15
N GLY A 160 -1.10 -6.98 7.41
CA GLY A 160 -0.66 -6.15 8.52
C GLY A 160 0.84 -6.31 8.79
N ALA A 161 1.51 -5.19 9.10
CA ALA A 161 2.91 -5.18 9.47
C ALA A 161 3.22 -4.13 10.54
N LEU A 162 4.10 -4.48 11.48
CA LEU A 162 4.69 -3.56 12.46
C LEU A 162 6.19 -3.44 12.19
N VAL A 163 6.69 -2.24 11.90
CA VAL A 163 8.12 -1.95 11.74
C VAL A 163 8.59 -1.11 12.92
N LEU A 164 9.60 -1.60 13.62
CA LEU A 164 10.31 -0.90 14.70
C LEU A 164 11.74 -0.60 14.25
N GLN A 165 12.16 0.66 14.35
CA GLN A 165 13.48 1.12 13.95
C GLN A 165 13.99 2.17 14.95
N GLU A 166 15.31 2.25 15.14
CA GLU A 166 15.92 3.11 16.16
C GLU A 166 16.02 4.58 15.70
N ASP A 167 16.18 4.79 14.40
CA ASP A 167 16.49 6.06 13.75
C ASP A 167 15.33 6.55 12.85
N GLY A 168 14.09 6.32 13.29
CA GLY A 168 12.91 6.83 12.61
C GLY A 168 11.60 6.40 13.27
N PRO A 169 10.46 6.79 12.69
CA PRO A 169 9.15 6.47 13.23
C PRO A 169 8.88 4.96 13.22
N ALA A 170 8.12 4.48 14.20
CA ALA A 170 7.49 3.16 14.08
C ALA A 170 6.41 3.21 13.00
N ILE A 171 6.27 2.14 12.21
CA ILE A 171 5.26 2.03 11.15
C ILE A 171 4.28 0.94 11.54
N LEU A 172 3.01 1.31 11.71
CA LEU A 172 1.92 0.42 12.13
C LEU A 172 0.94 0.28 10.98
N SER A 173 1.11 -0.75 10.15
CA SER A 173 0.31 -0.98 8.95
C SER A 173 -0.81 -1.98 9.20
N ARG A 174 -2.05 -1.59 8.88
CA ARG A 174 -3.23 -2.46 8.78
C ARG A 174 -3.67 -2.56 7.32
N SER A 175 -2.74 -2.90 6.43
CA SER A 175 -3.05 -2.94 5.00
C SER A 175 -4.03 -4.09 4.66
N PRO A 176 -5.08 -3.81 3.88
CA PRO A 176 -5.97 -4.82 3.32
C PRO A 176 -5.56 -5.28 1.92
N GLU A 177 -4.56 -4.65 1.28
CA GLU A 177 -4.32 -4.78 -0.16
C GLU A 177 -2.94 -5.37 -0.49
N LEU A 178 -2.94 -6.35 -1.39
CA LEU A 178 -1.72 -6.94 -1.95
C LEU A 178 -1.19 -6.03 -3.07
N PHE A 179 0.06 -5.59 -2.95
CA PHE A 179 0.74 -4.92 -4.06
C PHE A 179 1.19 -5.97 -5.08
N PHE A 180 2.07 -6.90 -4.68
CA PHE A 180 2.38 -8.08 -5.48
C PHE A 180 2.82 -9.26 -4.61
N ARG A 181 2.68 -10.45 -5.16
CA ARG A 181 3.26 -11.70 -4.63
C ARG A 181 3.98 -12.44 -5.74
N THR A 182 5.07 -13.12 -5.39
CA THR A 182 5.77 -14.06 -6.27
C THR A 182 5.91 -15.44 -5.63
N ASP A 183 5.94 -16.49 -6.45
CA ASP A 183 6.25 -17.85 -6.03
C ASP A 183 7.68 -18.29 -6.43
N ALA A 184 8.06 -19.52 -6.05
CA ALA A 184 9.39 -20.05 -6.33
C ALA A 184 9.60 -20.36 -7.83
N GLU A 185 8.50 -20.53 -8.57
CA GLU A 185 8.47 -20.80 -10.00
C GLU A 185 8.49 -19.51 -10.85
N GLY A 186 8.49 -18.34 -10.21
CA GLY A 186 8.56 -17.04 -10.86
C GLY A 186 7.22 -16.55 -11.41
N ARG A 187 6.08 -17.09 -10.96
CA ARG A 187 4.79 -16.43 -11.20
C ARG A 187 4.72 -15.19 -10.31
N ILE A 188 4.17 -14.12 -10.87
CA ILE A 188 3.84 -12.89 -10.16
C ILE A 188 2.35 -12.63 -10.23
N GLU A 189 1.76 -12.14 -9.15
CA GLU A 189 0.36 -11.76 -9.11
C GLU A 189 0.12 -10.49 -8.29
N THR A 190 -0.94 -9.78 -8.65
CA THR A 190 -1.49 -8.64 -7.91
C THR A 190 -3.01 -8.77 -7.83
N ARG A 191 -3.59 -8.22 -6.77
CA ARG A 191 -5.03 -8.34 -6.50
C ARG A 191 -5.61 -6.97 -6.08
N PRO A 192 -5.81 -6.04 -7.04
CA PRO A 192 -6.47 -4.76 -6.75
C PRO A 192 -7.86 -4.99 -6.16
N MET A 193 -8.24 -4.09 -5.27
CA MET A 193 -9.55 -4.05 -4.66
C MET A 193 -10.26 -2.73 -4.99
N LYS A 194 -11.47 -2.80 -5.54
CA LYS A 194 -12.34 -1.64 -5.79
C LYS A 194 -13.80 -2.02 -5.58
N GLY A 195 -14.56 -1.14 -4.94
CA GLY A 195 -15.94 -1.38 -4.56
C GLY A 195 -16.09 -2.19 -3.27
N THR A 196 -16.87 -1.64 -2.35
CA THR A 196 -17.09 -2.21 -1.01
C THR A 196 -18.57 -2.10 -0.66
N GLN A 197 -19.13 -3.15 -0.05
CA GLN A 197 -20.49 -3.13 0.50
C GLN A 197 -20.46 -3.60 1.96
N PRO A 198 -21.19 -2.95 2.89
CA PRO A 198 -21.23 -3.42 4.27
C PRO A 198 -21.96 -4.76 4.38
N ARG A 199 -21.45 -5.66 5.25
CA ARG A 199 -22.17 -6.90 5.61
C ARG A 199 -23.52 -6.55 6.24
N SER A 200 -24.48 -7.44 6.06
CA SER A 200 -25.79 -7.36 6.72
C SER A 200 -26.00 -8.55 7.66
N PRO A 201 -26.59 -8.36 8.84
CA PRO A 201 -27.04 -9.47 9.68
C PRO A 201 -28.22 -10.23 9.07
N ASP A 202 -28.97 -9.62 8.15
CA ASP A 202 -29.97 -10.31 7.33
C ASP A 202 -29.30 -10.97 6.13
N ALA A 203 -29.35 -12.30 6.06
CA ALA A 203 -28.72 -13.11 5.02
C ALA A 203 -29.25 -12.80 3.60
N ALA A 204 -30.52 -12.46 3.45
CA ALA A 204 -31.10 -12.15 2.13
C ALA A 204 -30.57 -10.80 1.62
N GLU A 205 -30.51 -9.81 2.49
CA GLU A 205 -29.92 -8.50 2.20
C GLU A 205 -28.40 -8.58 2.01
N ASP A 206 -27.69 -9.41 2.80
CA ASP A 206 -26.25 -9.63 2.66
C ASP A 206 -25.91 -10.22 1.28
N ALA A 207 -26.69 -11.22 0.84
CA ALA A 207 -26.56 -11.82 -0.48
C ALA A 207 -26.90 -10.82 -1.59
N ARG A 208 -27.95 -9.99 -1.41
CA ARG A 208 -28.30 -8.93 -2.37
C ARG A 208 -27.16 -7.93 -2.53
N ARG A 209 -26.55 -7.47 -1.43
CA ARG A 209 -25.41 -6.54 -1.46
C ARG A 209 -24.19 -7.14 -2.15
N ARG A 210 -23.91 -8.42 -1.91
CA ARG A 210 -22.84 -9.17 -2.59
C ARG A 210 -23.07 -9.23 -4.11
N ILE A 211 -24.28 -9.60 -4.53
CA ILE A 211 -24.65 -9.69 -5.97
C ILE A 211 -24.62 -8.31 -6.62
N PHE A 212 -25.16 -7.29 -5.93
CA PHE A 212 -25.14 -5.91 -6.41
C PHE A 212 -23.71 -5.45 -6.68
N LEU A 213 -22.78 -5.67 -5.74
CA LEU A 213 -21.39 -5.26 -5.91
C LEU A 213 -20.73 -5.89 -7.14
N SER A 214 -21.04 -7.14 -7.46
CA SER A 214 -20.51 -7.82 -8.66
C SER A 214 -21.12 -7.34 -9.98
N ALA A 215 -22.31 -6.72 -9.93
CA ALA A 215 -23.09 -6.34 -11.11
C ALA A 215 -23.13 -4.83 -11.35
N ASP A 216 -22.74 -4.02 -10.37
CA ASP A 216 -22.77 -2.56 -10.44
C ASP A 216 -21.78 -2.04 -11.49
N ASP A 217 -22.32 -1.36 -12.51
CA ASP A 217 -21.57 -0.92 -13.68
C ASP A 217 -20.48 0.11 -13.32
N LYS A 218 -20.73 0.98 -12.32
CA LYS A 218 -19.74 1.95 -11.86
C LYS A 218 -18.53 1.24 -11.24
N ASN A 219 -18.75 0.37 -10.27
CA ASN A 219 -17.69 -0.37 -9.59
C ASN A 219 -16.90 -1.26 -10.57
N ARG A 220 -17.59 -1.90 -11.54
CA ARG A 220 -16.93 -2.71 -12.58
C ARG A 220 -16.08 -1.86 -13.52
N ALA A 221 -16.55 -0.68 -13.93
CA ALA A 221 -15.79 0.22 -14.77
C ALA A 221 -14.50 0.69 -14.09
N GLU A 222 -14.59 1.11 -12.82
CA GLU A 222 -13.42 1.50 -12.02
C GLU A 222 -12.45 0.33 -11.86
N ASN A 223 -12.94 -0.86 -11.50
CA ASN A 223 -12.10 -2.04 -11.34
C ASN A 223 -11.41 -2.44 -12.66
N LEU A 224 -12.13 -2.41 -13.78
CA LEU A 224 -11.59 -2.75 -15.10
C LEU A 224 -10.44 -1.81 -15.51
N MET A 225 -10.60 -0.51 -15.28
CA MET A 225 -9.53 0.46 -15.54
C MET A 225 -8.27 0.15 -14.73
N ILE A 226 -8.42 -0.23 -13.45
CA ILE A 226 -7.29 -0.61 -12.60
C ILE A 226 -6.67 -1.94 -13.05
N VAL A 227 -7.49 -2.91 -13.45
CA VAL A 227 -7.02 -4.18 -14.04
C VAL A 227 -6.16 -3.91 -15.26
N ASP A 228 -6.60 -3.06 -16.19
CA ASP A 228 -5.83 -2.75 -17.39
C ASP A 228 -4.51 -2.04 -17.08
N LEU A 229 -4.52 -1.11 -16.13
CA LEU A 229 -3.31 -0.44 -15.66
C LEU A 229 -2.31 -1.44 -15.05
N LEU A 230 -2.78 -2.35 -14.19
CA LEU A 230 -1.90 -3.35 -13.57
C LEU A 230 -1.45 -4.43 -14.55
N ARG A 231 -2.26 -4.79 -15.56
CA ARG A 231 -1.81 -5.67 -16.66
C ARG A 231 -0.65 -5.03 -17.43
N ASN A 232 -0.74 -3.74 -17.71
CA ASN A 232 0.34 -2.99 -18.36
C ASN A 232 1.60 -3.00 -17.50
N ASP A 233 1.47 -2.73 -16.20
CA ASP A 233 2.60 -2.73 -15.26
C ASP A 233 3.27 -4.13 -15.19
N LEU A 234 2.49 -5.20 -15.02
CA LEU A 234 3.02 -6.58 -14.98
C LEU A 234 3.70 -6.98 -16.30
N SER A 235 3.20 -6.49 -17.44
CA SER A 235 3.78 -6.83 -18.75
C SER A 235 5.23 -6.38 -18.93
N ARG A 236 5.70 -5.42 -18.12
CA ARG A 236 7.08 -4.91 -18.14
C ARG A 236 8.09 -5.94 -17.61
N VAL A 237 7.66 -6.86 -16.74
CA VAL A 237 8.51 -7.88 -16.10
C VAL A 237 8.11 -9.30 -16.46
N CYS A 238 6.97 -9.49 -17.11
CA CYS A 238 6.46 -10.81 -17.49
C CYS A 238 6.84 -11.19 -18.93
N ALA A 239 6.96 -12.49 -19.18
CA ALA A 239 7.12 -13.04 -20.51
C ALA A 239 5.94 -12.60 -21.41
N PRO A 240 6.19 -12.20 -22.68
CA PRO A 240 5.14 -11.76 -23.59
C PRO A 240 3.99 -12.76 -23.69
N GLY A 241 2.76 -12.27 -23.54
CA GLY A 241 1.54 -13.09 -23.60
C GLY A 241 1.23 -13.92 -22.35
N SER A 242 2.07 -13.90 -21.31
CA SER A 242 1.80 -14.65 -20.07
C SER A 242 0.86 -13.95 -19.09
N VAL A 243 0.68 -12.63 -19.21
CA VAL A 243 -0.20 -11.84 -18.32
C VAL A 243 -1.66 -12.15 -18.63
N THR A 244 -2.36 -12.66 -17.63
CA THR A 244 -3.78 -13.07 -17.70
C THR A 244 -4.56 -12.49 -16.52
N VAL A 245 -5.88 -12.47 -16.64
CA VAL A 245 -6.81 -12.08 -15.57
C VAL A 245 -7.67 -13.29 -15.21
N PRO A 246 -7.14 -14.25 -14.43
CA PRO A 246 -7.85 -15.49 -14.10
C PRO A 246 -9.15 -15.27 -13.30
N GLU A 247 -9.21 -14.20 -12.50
CA GLU A 247 -10.41 -13.82 -11.75
C GLU A 247 -10.71 -12.35 -12.00
N LEU A 248 -11.92 -12.03 -12.43
CA LEU A 248 -12.37 -10.66 -12.70
C LEU A 248 -13.69 -10.41 -11.98
N PHE A 249 -13.75 -9.33 -11.19
CA PHE A 249 -14.93 -8.93 -10.39
C PHE A 249 -15.36 -9.98 -9.35
N THR A 250 -14.40 -10.71 -8.77
CA THR A 250 -14.67 -11.67 -7.69
C THR A 250 -15.02 -10.91 -6.42
N VAL A 251 -16.14 -11.28 -5.78
CA VAL A 251 -16.52 -10.70 -4.48
C VAL A 251 -16.04 -11.60 -3.34
N GLU A 252 -15.15 -11.08 -2.51
CA GLU A 252 -14.67 -11.68 -1.28
C GLU A 252 -15.49 -11.14 -0.09
N SER A 253 -15.89 -12.01 0.83
CA SER A 253 -16.66 -11.62 2.02
C SER A 253 -15.76 -11.66 3.25
N TYR A 254 -15.56 -10.49 3.85
CA TYR A 254 -14.89 -10.32 5.14
C TYR A 254 -15.92 -10.19 6.28
N SER A 255 -15.45 -10.10 7.52
CA SER A 255 -16.32 -10.04 8.71
C SER A 255 -17.28 -8.84 8.69
N THR A 256 -16.83 -7.68 8.19
CA THR A 256 -17.60 -6.43 8.21
C THR A 256 -18.01 -5.90 6.84
N VAL A 257 -17.33 -6.34 5.77
CA VAL A 257 -17.60 -5.88 4.39
C VAL A 257 -17.53 -7.02 3.36
N HIS A 258 -18.23 -6.85 2.24
CA HIS A 258 -17.93 -7.48 0.96
C HIS A 258 -17.00 -6.58 0.16
N GLN A 259 -16.04 -7.17 -0.53
CA GLN A 259 -15.05 -6.46 -1.33
C GLN A 259 -14.94 -7.10 -2.70
N MET A 260 -14.96 -6.31 -3.76
CA MET A 260 -14.66 -6.80 -5.09
C MET A 260 -13.16 -6.71 -5.39
N THR A 261 -12.61 -7.80 -5.90
CA THR A 261 -11.21 -8.02 -6.25
C THR A 261 -11.09 -8.62 -7.64
N SER A 262 -9.94 -8.41 -8.27
CA SER A 262 -9.59 -9.04 -9.54
C SER A 262 -8.16 -9.54 -9.46
N LEU A 263 -7.90 -10.78 -9.86
CA LEU A 263 -6.56 -11.38 -9.87
C LEU A 263 -5.92 -11.14 -11.24
N ILE A 264 -4.77 -10.47 -11.26
CA ILE A 264 -3.91 -10.37 -12.45
C ILE A 264 -2.65 -11.16 -12.14
N ALA A 265 -2.28 -12.07 -13.04
CA ALA A 265 -1.11 -12.93 -12.87
C ALA A 265 -0.31 -13.08 -14.17
N GLY A 266 0.98 -13.29 -14.06
CA GLY A 266 1.88 -13.52 -15.19
C GLY A 266 3.09 -14.36 -14.81
N GLN A 267 3.87 -14.78 -15.81
CA GLN A 267 5.15 -15.46 -15.61
C GLN A 267 6.27 -14.44 -15.76
N MET A 268 7.07 -14.21 -14.72
CA MET A 268 8.22 -13.31 -14.82
C MET A 268 9.24 -13.83 -15.84
N MET A 269 9.96 -12.90 -16.48
CA MET A 269 11.10 -13.25 -17.32
C MET A 269 12.20 -13.90 -16.48
N ALA A 270 12.95 -14.81 -17.08
CA ALA A 270 14.07 -15.45 -16.39
C ALA A 270 15.11 -14.40 -15.98
N GLY A 271 15.55 -14.44 -14.73
CA GLY A 271 16.53 -13.50 -14.18
C GLY A 271 15.95 -12.19 -13.66
N THR A 272 14.63 -11.97 -13.72
CA THR A 272 13.98 -10.81 -13.09
C THR A 272 14.17 -10.85 -11.56
N GLY A 273 14.82 -9.82 -11.03
CA GLY A 273 15.06 -9.63 -9.59
C GLY A 273 13.92 -8.90 -8.88
N LEU A 274 14.03 -8.80 -7.56
CA LEU A 274 13.15 -7.94 -6.76
C LEU A 274 13.33 -6.46 -7.14
N GLY A 275 14.57 -6.06 -7.45
CA GLY A 275 14.88 -4.72 -7.93
C GLY A 275 14.09 -4.35 -9.19
N ASP A 276 14.06 -5.25 -10.17
CA ASP A 276 13.31 -5.08 -11.42
C ASP A 276 11.79 -4.97 -11.18
N VAL A 277 11.25 -5.82 -10.29
CA VAL A 277 9.82 -5.80 -9.95
C VAL A 277 9.43 -4.47 -9.32
N LEU A 278 10.21 -3.98 -8.35
CA LEU A 278 9.96 -2.67 -7.73
C LEU A 278 10.08 -1.54 -8.75
N ALA A 279 11.13 -1.54 -9.59
CA ALA A 279 11.32 -0.52 -10.62
C ALA A 279 10.18 -0.47 -11.67
N ALA A 280 9.57 -1.63 -11.97
CA ALA A 280 8.52 -1.72 -12.97
C ALA A 280 7.12 -1.42 -12.43
N LEU A 281 6.81 -1.88 -11.22
CA LEU A 281 5.45 -1.83 -10.68
C LEU A 281 5.20 -0.63 -9.75
N PHE A 282 6.25 -0.04 -9.16
CA PHE A 282 6.12 0.98 -8.13
C PHE A 282 5.97 2.40 -8.69
N PRO A 283 5.16 3.29 -8.06
CA PRO A 283 4.21 2.99 -6.98
C PRO A 283 3.00 2.22 -7.52
N CYS A 284 2.28 1.56 -6.61
CA CYS A 284 1.15 0.72 -6.98
C CYS A 284 0.12 1.49 -7.82
N GLY A 285 -0.33 0.87 -8.90
CA GLY A 285 -1.30 1.46 -9.81
C GLY A 285 -2.64 1.83 -9.17
N SER A 286 -3.08 1.05 -8.16
CA SER A 286 -4.41 1.18 -7.55
C SER A 286 -4.58 2.41 -6.64
N ILE A 287 -3.47 3.02 -6.21
CA ILE A 287 -3.41 4.12 -5.24
C ILE A 287 -2.71 5.40 -5.77
N THR A 288 -2.54 5.49 -7.09
CA THR A 288 -2.01 6.68 -7.76
C THR A 288 -3.06 7.35 -8.61
N GLY A 289 -3.38 6.77 -9.77
CA GLY A 289 -4.25 7.36 -10.76
C GLY A 289 -3.89 6.90 -12.17
N ALA A 290 -4.70 7.28 -13.15
CA ALA A 290 -4.53 6.87 -14.54
C ALA A 290 -4.73 8.07 -15.47
N PRO A 291 -3.82 8.34 -16.43
CA PRO A 291 -2.47 7.78 -16.57
C PRO A 291 -1.54 8.12 -15.39
N LYS A 292 -0.78 7.12 -14.91
CA LYS A 292 0.02 7.20 -13.65
C LYS A 292 0.89 8.47 -13.56
N LEU A 293 1.69 8.74 -14.59
CA LEU A 293 2.61 9.89 -14.61
C LEU A 293 1.89 11.22 -14.45
N ARG A 294 0.80 11.42 -15.20
CA ARG A 294 0.08 12.68 -15.19
C ARG A 294 -0.67 12.88 -13.88
N ALA A 295 -1.28 11.81 -13.34
CA ALA A 295 -1.93 11.86 -12.03
C ALA A 295 -0.94 12.24 -10.92
N MET A 296 0.25 11.64 -10.90
CA MET A 296 1.28 11.96 -9.90
C MET A 296 1.76 13.42 -9.99
N GLN A 297 1.89 13.98 -11.21
CA GLN A 297 2.22 15.39 -11.39
C GLN A 297 1.14 16.32 -10.83
N VAL A 298 -0.13 16.03 -11.12
CA VAL A 298 -1.26 16.82 -10.61
C VAL A 298 -1.33 16.74 -9.08
N LEU A 299 -1.14 15.54 -8.52
CA LEU A 299 -1.19 15.33 -7.07
C LEU A 299 -0.03 16.01 -6.33
N ALA A 300 1.17 16.00 -6.90
CA ALA A 300 2.34 16.64 -6.29
C ALA A 300 2.19 18.16 -6.12
N ASP A 301 1.43 18.82 -7.00
CA ASP A 301 1.13 20.26 -6.89
C ASP A 301 0.08 20.56 -5.82
N LEU A 302 -0.75 19.58 -5.46
CA LEU A 302 -1.86 19.72 -4.52
C LEU A 302 -1.47 19.29 -3.09
N GLU A 303 -0.68 18.24 -2.97
CA GLU A 303 -0.26 17.65 -1.70
C GLU A 303 0.93 18.40 -1.10
N GLU A 304 0.73 19.02 0.06
CA GLU A 304 1.71 19.93 0.67
C GLU A 304 2.86 19.22 1.39
N THR A 305 2.72 17.91 1.62
CA THR A 305 3.68 17.09 2.36
C THR A 305 3.95 15.79 1.62
N PRO A 306 5.16 15.20 1.75
CA PRO A 306 5.42 13.85 1.27
C PRO A 306 4.39 12.86 1.84
N ARG A 307 4.06 11.80 1.08
CA ARG A 307 3.21 10.72 1.60
C ARG A 307 3.98 9.78 2.52
N GLU A 308 5.30 9.79 2.45
CA GLU A 308 6.18 8.94 3.28
C GLU A 308 5.81 7.46 3.06
N ILE A 309 5.46 6.73 4.13
CA ILE A 309 5.07 5.33 3.98
C ILE A 309 3.70 5.16 3.32
N TYR A 310 2.81 6.14 3.41
CA TYR A 310 1.46 6.00 2.88
C TYR A 310 1.48 5.87 1.37
N CYS A 311 0.74 4.90 0.82
CA CYS A 311 0.82 4.51 -0.59
C CYS A 311 2.18 3.93 -1.03
N GLY A 312 3.10 3.69 -0.08
CA GLY A 312 4.31 2.92 -0.29
C GLY A 312 4.06 1.41 -0.23
N THR A 313 5.07 0.65 0.18
CA THR A 313 4.96 -0.80 0.35
C THR A 313 5.78 -1.32 1.51
N ILE A 314 5.30 -2.39 2.15
CA ILE A 314 6.00 -3.15 3.20
C ILE A 314 5.89 -4.62 2.84
N GLY A 315 6.99 -5.36 2.95
CA GLY A 315 7.00 -6.76 2.54
C GLY A 315 8.29 -7.50 2.82
N TRP A 316 8.33 -8.74 2.35
CA TRP A 316 9.46 -9.65 2.48
C TRP A 316 9.75 -10.37 1.15
N ALA A 317 10.99 -10.83 0.99
CA ALA A 317 11.42 -11.69 -0.11
C ALA A 317 12.36 -12.79 0.39
N ALA A 318 12.08 -14.02 -0.03
CA ALA A 318 12.83 -15.22 0.30
C ALA A 318 13.91 -15.50 -0.77
N PRO A 319 14.98 -16.24 -0.41
CA PRO A 319 16.02 -16.63 -1.36
C PRO A 319 15.52 -17.58 -2.45
N ASP A 320 14.40 -18.27 -2.24
CA ASP A 320 13.85 -19.27 -3.16
C ASP A 320 13.00 -18.70 -4.30
N GLY A 321 12.79 -17.38 -4.35
CA GLY A 321 11.92 -16.77 -5.35
C GLY A 321 10.76 -16.00 -4.73
N ARG A 322 10.19 -16.54 -3.64
CA ARG A 322 8.95 -16.05 -3.05
C ARG A 322 9.09 -14.63 -2.52
N ALA A 323 8.05 -13.83 -2.65
CA ALA A 323 7.97 -12.51 -2.04
C ALA A 323 6.52 -12.10 -1.87
N GLU A 324 6.22 -11.26 -0.88
CA GLU A 324 4.89 -10.67 -0.69
C GLU A 324 5.05 -9.24 -0.17
N PHE A 325 4.43 -8.30 -0.89
CA PHE A 325 4.49 -6.87 -0.60
C PHE A 325 3.08 -6.30 -0.60
N ASN A 326 2.76 -5.48 0.40
CA ASN A 326 1.45 -4.84 0.54
C ASN A 326 1.42 -3.47 -0.12
N VAL A 327 0.22 -2.88 -0.26
CA VAL A 327 0.09 -1.43 -0.47
C VAL A 327 -0.02 -0.80 0.91
N ALA A 328 0.88 0.10 1.28
CA ALA A 328 0.92 0.69 2.62
C ALA A 328 -0.17 1.76 2.80
N ILE A 329 -1.41 1.30 2.97
CA ILE A 329 -2.60 2.07 3.33
C ILE A 329 -3.14 1.60 4.67
N ARG A 330 -3.91 2.45 5.35
CA ARG A 330 -4.30 2.25 6.76
C ARG A 330 -3.05 2.03 7.62
N THR A 331 -2.06 2.90 7.43
CA THR A 331 -0.73 2.80 8.02
C THR A 331 -0.44 4.05 8.81
N LEU A 332 -0.11 3.91 10.10
CA LEU A 332 0.32 5.01 10.94
C LEU A 332 1.85 5.07 11.00
N MET A 333 2.37 6.29 11.00
CA MET A 333 3.74 6.58 11.44
C MET A 333 3.67 7.17 12.85
N VAL A 334 4.41 6.59 13.79
CA VAL A 334 4.40 7.00 15.21
C VAL A 334 5.81 7.34 15.68
N GLU A 335 6.02 8.56 16.18
CA GLU A 335 7.31 9.06 16.66
C GLU A 335 7.09 10.13 17.74
N ASP A 336 7.84 10.05 18.84
CA ASP A 336 7.84 11.06 19.92
C ASP A 336 6.43 11.44 20.42
N GLY A 337 5.54 10.45 20.53
CA GLY A 337 4.15 10.65 20.96
C GLY A 337 3.24 11.28 19.91
N ASN A 338 3.72 11.50 18.69
CA ASN A 338 2.92 11.96 17.56
C ASN A 338 2.60 10.79 16.63
N ALA A 339 1.41 10.77 16.08
CA ALA A 339 0.97 9.83 15.07
C ALA A 339 0.46 10.57 13.83
N VAL A 340 0.87 10.10 12.65
CA VAL A 340 0.36 10.57 11.36
C VAL A 340 -0.31 9.40 10.64
N LEU A 341 -1.53 9.63 10.17
CA LEU A 341 -2.31 8.71 9.34
C LEU A 341 -2.78 9.46 8.10
N ASN A 342 -2.28 9.10 6.93
CA ASN A 342 -2.80 9.64 5.68
C ASN A 342 -4.04 8.86 5.21
N VAL A 343 -4.93 9.56 4.53
CA VAL A 343 -6.12 9.00 3.88
C VAL A 343 -6.33 9.61 2.50
N GLY A 344 -7.19 8.99 1.71
CA GLY A 344 -7.58 9.51 0.42
C GLY A 344 -8.62 8.64 -0.28
N GLY A 345 -8.94 9.04 -1.50
CA GLY A 345 -9.93 8.41 -2.37
C GLY A 345 -9.58 8.60 -3.83
N GLY A 346 -10.01 7.65 -4.67
CA GLY A 346 -9.83 7.73 -6.10
C GLY A 346 -10.91 8.61 -6.72
N VAL A 347 -10.57 9.87 -6.99
CA VAL A 347 -11.48 10.81 -7.65
C VAL A 347 -11.65 10.40 -9.10
N VAL A 348 -12.90 10.19 -9.51
CA VAL A 348 -13.33 9.93 -10.89
C VAL A 348 -14.31 11.00 -11.35
N HIS A 349 -14.72 10.97 -12.61
CA HIS A 349 -15.62 11.97 -13.19
C HIS A 349 -16.94 12.15 -12.41
N ASP A 350 -17.51 11.04 -11.95
CA ASP A 350 -18.80 11.00 -11.22
C ASP A 350 -18.64 11.17 -9.69
N SER A 351 -17.42 11.47 -9.20
CA SER A 351 -17.19 11.74 -7.78
C SER A 351 -17.77 13.11 -7.38
N THR A 352 -18.08 13.26 -6.09
CA THR A 352 -18.37 14.58 -5.48
C THR A 352 -17.40 14.83 -4.34
N ALA A 353 -17.00 16.09 -4.14
CA ALA A 353 -16.04 16.44 -3.09
C ALA A 353 -16.51 16.01 -1.69
N GLU A 354 -17.81 16.18 -1.40
CA GLU A 354 -18.40 15.80 -0.12
C GLU A 354 -18.31 14.29 0.13
N ALA A 355 -18.73 13.47 -0.84
CA ALA A 355 -18.72 12.01 -0.69
C ALA A 355 -17.29 11.46 -0.56
N GLU A 356 -16.35 11.95 -1.37
CA GLU A 356 -14.95 11.49 -1.30
C GLU A 356 -14.26 11.90 0.01
N TYR A 357 -14.55 13.10 0.51
CA TYR A 357 -14.01 13.55 1.80
C TYR A 357 -14.57 12.72 2.96
N GLU A 358 -15.88 12.46 2.97
CA GLU A 358 -16.50 11.59 3.97
C GLU A 358 -15.94 10.15 3.92
N GLU A 359 -15.77 9.60 2.72
CA GLU A 359 -15.19 8.27 2.53
C GLU A 359 -13.75 8.20 3.05
N ALA A 360 -12.93 9.22 2.74
CA ALA A 360 -11.56 9.31 3.23
C ALA A 360 -11.51 9.30 4.77
N LEU A 361 -12.41 10.04 5.43
CA LEU A 361 -12.50 10.04 6.90
C LEU A 361 -13.04 8.71 7.47
N TRP A 362 -13.96 8.01 6.77
CA TRP A 362 -14.46 6.71 7.23
C TRP A 362 -13.36 5.65 7.28
N LYS A 363 -12.39 5.71 6.36
CA LYS A 363 -11.22 4.81 6.34
C LYS A 363 -10.34 4.94 7.59
N THR A 364 -10.51 5.97 8.42
CA THR A 364 -9.77 6.17 9.67
C THR A 364 -10.35 5.43 10.88
N ARG A 365 -11.60 4.93 10.80
CA ARG A 365 -12.34 4.46 11.99
C ARG A 365 -11.68 3.29 12.73
N PHE A 366 -10.80 2.53 12.07
CA PHE A 366 -10.02 1.46 12.71
C PHE A 366 -9.03 1.99 13.75
N ALA A 367 -8.63 3.27 13.65
CA ALA A 367 -7.68 3.94 14.53
C ALA A 367 -8.34 4.66 15.72
N ARG A 368 -9.62 4.36 16.01
CA ARG A 368 -10.32 4.83 17.21
C ARG A 368 -10.10 3.82 18.34
N ILE A 369 -8.95 3.92 19.00
CA ILE A 369 -8.49 3.00 20.06
C ILE A 369 -8.17 3.71 21.37
#